data_AF-A0A0L0FH71-F1
#
_entry.id   AF-A0A0L0FH71-F1
#
_cell.length_a   1.000
_cell.length_b   1.000
_cell.length_c   1.000
_cell.angle_alpha   90.00
_cell.angle_beta   90.00
_cell.angle_gamma   90.00
#
_symmetry.space_group_name_H-M   'P 1'
#
loop_
_entity.id
_entity.type
_entity.pdbx_description
1 polymer ?
#
loop_
_entity_poly.entity_id
_entity_poly.type
_entity_poly.pdbx_seq_one_letter_code
_entity_poly.pdbx_strand_id
1 'polypeptide(L)'
;MKCFPAYGYSFVTWIRLEPSSDIDQRGKDAPVLYSFLTSKGLGFSARFDAAFRLVVSALGNKGRLDSETITFKKNFPVFEWIMVAVVHTRGRFLSKSTVSLYIDGIHEEKVNLKYPSVPD
;
A
#
# COMPACT_ATOMS: atom_id res chain seq x y z
N MET A 1 11.09 18.71 7.02
CA MET A 1 10.20 19.15 5.92
C MET A 1 9.03 18.17 5.86
N LYS A 2 7.82 18.60 6.21
CA LYS A 2 6.61 17.75 6.18
C LYS A 2 6.05 17.75 4.77
N CYS A 3 6.15 16.63 4.08
CA CYS A 3 5.48 16.49 2.81
C CYS A 3 5.05 15.03 2.62
N PHE A 4 4.26 14.51 3.56
CA PHE A 4 3.29 13.51 3.13
C PHE A 4 2.19 14.27 2.38
N PRO A 5 1.88 13.92 1.12
CA PRO A 5 0.97 14.69 0.29
C PRO A 5 -0.39 14.87 0.99
N ALA A 6 -0.73 16.13 1.27
CA ALA A 6 -1.73 16.52 2.27
C ALA A 6 -3.14 16.01 1.96
N TYR A 7 -3.44 15.71 0.69
CA TYR A 7 -4.76 15.34 0.20
C TYR A 7 -4.83 13.97 -0.49
N GLY A 8 -3.70 13.25 -0.53
CA GLY A 8 -3.57 11.99 -1.24
C GLY A 8 -2.53 12.04 -2.35
N TYR A 9 -2.19 10.88 -2.86
CA TYR A 9 -1.18 10.68 -3.90
C TYR A 9 -1.43 9.38 -4.65
N SER A 10 -0.80 9.27 -5.81
CA SER A 10 -0.78 8.03 -6.58
C SER A 10 0.66 7.56 -6.71
N PHE A 11 0.86 6.25 -6.56
CA PHE A 11 2.07 5.57 -6.98
C PHE A 11 1.72 4.72 -8.20
N VAL A 12 2.44 4.94 -9.30
CA VAL A 12 2.21 4.23 -10.56
C VAL A 12 3.55 3.65 -11.03
N THR A 13 3.56 2.35 -11.33
CA THR A 13 4.75 1.67 -11.82
C THR A 13 4.35 0.47 -12.68
N TRP A 14 5.30 -0.05 -13.46
CA TRP A 14 5.19 -1.37 -14.05
C TRP A 14 5.89 -2.39 -13.16
N ILE A 15 5.31 -3.58 -13.01
CA ILE A 15 5.93 -4.72 -12.31
C ILE A 15 5.71 -6.01 -13.09
N ARG A 16 6.55 -7.01 -12.80
CA ARG A 16 6.36 -8.39 -13.21
C ARG A 16 6.65 -9.28 -12.00
N LEU A 17 5.64 -10.02 -11.55
CA LEU A 17 5.76 -10.91 -10.38
C LEU A 17 6.21 -12.30 -10.84
N GLU A 18 7.17 -12.88 -10.10
CA GLU A 18 7.65 -14.24 -10.31
C GLU A 18 7.45 -15.06 -9.02
N PRO A 19 6.76 -16.21 -9.08
CA PRO A 19 6.69 -17.15 -7.97
C PRO A 19 8.09 -17.67 -7.64
N SER A 20 8.60 -17.35 -6.46
CA SER A 20 9.83 -17.94 -5.93
C SER A 20 9.48 -18.93 -4.83
N SER A 21 10.05 -20.13 -4.88
CA SER A 21 9.90 -21.16 -3.84
C SER A 21 10.59 -20.80 -2.51
N ASP A 22 11.60 -19.93 -2.55
CA ASP A 22 12.51 -19.68 -1.42
C ASP A 22 12.25 -18.40 -0.62
N ILE A 23 11.31 -17.56 -1.05
CA ILE A 23 10.97 -16.35 -0.29
C ILE A 23 9.97 -16.74 0.79
N ASP A 24 10.34 -16.52 2.05
CA ASP A 24 9.37 -16.55 3.15
C ASP A 24 8.44 -15.34 3.01
N GLN A 25 7.38 -15.50 2.22
CA GLN A 25 6.40 -14.46 1.90
C GLN A 25 5.59 -14.01 3.13
N ARG A 26 5.85 -14.61 4.30
CA ARG A 26 5.27 -14.26 5.60
C ARG A 26 6.32 -13.60 6.52
N GLY A 27 6.78 -12.41 6.20
CA GLY A 27 7.65 -11.71 7.15
C GLY A 27 8.35 -10.47 6.61
N LYS A 28 9.55 -10.24 7.16
CA LYS A 28 10.46 -9.16 6.74
C LYS A 28 10.89 -9.28 5.28
N ASP A 29 10.85 -10.49 4.71
CA ASP A 29 11.35 -10.79 3.38
C ASP A 29 10.24 -10.79 2.31
N ALA A 30 9.02 -10.39 2.67
CA ALA A 30 7.94 -10.23 1.70
C ALA A 30 8.30 -9.16 0.65
N PRO A 31 8.09 -9.42 -0.66
CA PRO A 31 8.43 -8.47 -1.71
C PRO A 31 7.73 -7.12 -1.53
N VAL A 32 8.51 -6.04 -1.44
CA VAL A 32 8.02 -4.68 -1.21
C VAL A 32 7.83 -3.96 -2.55
N LEU A 33 6.63 -3.43 -2.79
CA LEU A 33 6.33 -2.59 -3.96
C LEU A 33 6.81 -1.15 -3.73
N TYR A 34 6.50 -0.58 -2.56
CA TYR A 34 7.01 0.72 -2.14
C TYR A 34 7.10 0.82 -0.62
N SER A 35 8.01 1.68 -0.15
CA SER A 35 8.11 2.07 1.25
C SER A 35 8.31 3.58 1.33
N PHE A 36 7.25 4.29 1.68
CA PHE A 36 7.27 5.74 1.92
C PHE A 36 7.20 5.97 3.43
N LEU A 37 8.19 5.40 4.14
CA LEU A 37 8.31 5.52 5.58
C LEU A 37 9.38 6.56 5.94
N THR A 38 9.08 7.37 6.94
CA THR A 38 10.08 8.22 7.60
C THR A 38 11.12 7.38 8.35
N SER A 39 12.22 7.99 8.78
CA SER A 39 13.22 7.33 9.64
C SER A 39 12.66 6.78 10.96
N LYS A 40 11.51 7.30 11.41
CA LYS A 40 10.78 6.82 12.59
C LYS A 40 9.80 5.67 12.28
N GLY A 41 9.73 5.22 11.02
CA GLY A 41 8.83 4.15 10.57
C GLY A 41 7.38 4.58 10.33
N LEU A 42 7.12 5.88 10.20
CA LEU A 42 5.77 6.43 9.96
C LEU A 42 5.52 6.67 8.48
N GLY A 43 4.32 6.37 7.99
CA GLY A 43 3.93 6.62 6.60
C GLY A 43 3.16 5.46 5.99
N PHE A 44 3.39 5.17 4.72
CA PHE A 44 2.75 4.05 4.03
C PHE A 44 3.78 3.10 3.44
N SER A 45 3.44 1.83 3.41
CA SER A 45 4.18 0.81 2.67
C SER A 45 3.20 -0.11 1.94
N ALA A 46 3.67 -0.72 0.87
CA ALA A 46 2.95 -1.78 0.18
C ALA A 46 3.88 -2.93 -0.16
N ARG A 47 3.37 -4.14 0.01
CA ARG A 47 4.09 -5.40 -0.23
C ARG A 47 3.14 -6.46 -0.79
N PHE A 48 3.68 -7.54 -1.30
CA PHE A 48 2.91 -8.70 -1.73
C PHE A 48 2.85 -9.76 -0.62
N ASP A 49 1.70 -10.45 -0.52
CA ASP A 49 1.57 -11.65 0.31
C ASP A 49 1.83 -12.94 -0.49
N ALA A 50 1.74 -14.07 0.21
CA ALA A 50 1.92 -15.42 -0.34
C ALA A 50 1.00 -15.78 -1.53
N ALA A 51 -0.10 -15.04 -1.70
CA ALA A 51 -1.10 -15.25 -2.75
C ALA A 51 -0.99 -14.20 -3.87
N PHE A 52 0.13 -13.47 -3.93
CA PHE A 52 0.36 -12.36 -4.86
C PHE A 52 -0.68 -11.25 -4.75
N ARG A 53 -1.22 -11.03 -3.55
CA ARG A 53 -2.13 -9.92 -3.28
C ARG A 53 -1.38 -8.75 -2.71
N LEU A 54 -1.83 -7.56 -3.05
CA LEU A 54 -1.26 -6.34 -2.51
C LEU A 54 -1.73 -6.13 -1.06
N VAL A 55 -0.77 -5.95 -0.17
CA VAL A 55 -0.97 -5.56 1.23
C VAL A 55 -0.50 -4.13 1.38
N VAL A 56 -1.35 -3.24 1.86
CA VAL A 56 -1.02 -1.84 2.13
C VAL A 56 -1.12 -1.57 3.62
N SER A 57 -0.06 -1.02 4.18
CA SER A 57 0.02 -0.63 5.58
C SER A 57 0.16 0.87 5.71
N ALA A 58 -0.74 1.48 6.48
CA ALA A 58 -0.59 2.82 7.05
C ALA A 58 0.05 2.65 8.44
N LEU A 59 1.26 3.16 8.63
CA LEU A 59 2.00 3.04 9.88
C LEU A 59 2.00 4.40 10.61
N GLY A 60 1.21 4.45 11.68
CA GLY A 60 1.11 5.58 12.59
C GLY A 60 2.09 5.50 13.75
N ASN A 61 1.99 6.45 14.69
CA ASN A 61 2.90 6.51 15.82
C ASN A 61 2.68 5.30 16.76
N LYS A 62 3.75 4.58 17.13
CA LYS A 62 3.71 3.27 17.82
C LYS A 62 2.94 3.22 19.16
N GLY A 63 2.56 4.36 19.73
CA GLY A 63 1.78 4.46 20.98
C GLY A 63 0.27 4.64 20.79
N ARG A 64 -0.22 4.88 19.57
CA ARG A 64 -1.66 4.88 19.25
C ARG A 64 -1.94 3.72 18.29
N LEU A 65 -3.15 3.17 18.36
CA LEU A 65 -3.72 2.18 17.43
C LEU A 65 -3.89 2.72 15.98
N ASP A 66 -2.99 3.61 15.54
CA ASP A 66 -3.05 4.37 14.29
C ASP A 66 -2.38 3.62 13.13
N SER A 67 -1.88 2.40 13.38
CA SER A 67 -1.40 1.53 12.32
C SER A 67 -2.53 0.64 11.83
N GLU A 68 -2.81 0.69 10.53
CA GLU A 68 -3.83 -0.14 9.87
C GLU A 68 -3.21 -0.82 8.67
N THR A 69 -3.56 -2.08 8.45
CA THR A 69 -3.12 -2.86 7.30
C THR A 69 -4.32 -3.46 6.62
N ILE A 70 -4.38 -3.33 5.31
CA ILE A 70 -5.40 -3.94 4.46
C ILE A 70 -4.73 -4.85 3.43
N THR A 71 -5.47 -5.86 3.00
CA THR A 71 -5.07 -6.74 1.90
C THR A 71 -6.15 -6.65 0.83
N PHE A 72 -5.76 -6.31 -0.38
CA PHE A 72 -6.63 -6.35 -1.55
C PHE A 72 -7.01 -7.79 -1.87
N LYS A 73 -8.23 -8.01 -2.37
CA LYS A 73 -8.73 -9.35 -2.69
C LYS A 73 -8.17 -9.89 -4.01
N LYS A 74 -7.83 -8.99 -4.93
CA LYS A 74 -7.34 -9.35 -6.27
C LYS A 74 -5.94 -9.95 -6.18
N ASN A 75 -5.79 -11.17 -6.70
CA ASN A 75 -4.50 -11.77 -6.99
C ASN A 75 -3.94 -11.13 -8.26
N PHE A 76 -2.66 -10.76 -8.21
CA PHE A 76 -1.97 -10.19 -9.35
C PHE A 76 -1.56 -11.32 -10.30
N PRO A 77 -1.60 -11.09 -11.62
CA PRO A 77 -1.04 -12.05 -12.56
C PRO A 77 0.49 -12.16 -12.39
N VAL A 78 1.01 -13.31 -12.79
CA VAL A 78 2.44 -13.66 -12.70
C VAL A 78 3.03 -13.80 -14.09
N PHE A 79 4.34 -13.63 -14.20
CA PHE A 79 5.14 -13.75 -15.43
C PHE A 79 4.85 -12.77 -16.56
N GLU A 80 3.94 -11.81 -16.39
CA GLU A 80 3.67 -10.73 -17.32
C GLU A 80 3.93 -9.35 -16.70
N TRP A 81 4.24 -8.38 -17.57
CA TRP A 81 4.37 -6.99 -17.15
C TRP A 81 2.99 -6.35 -17.05
N ILE A 82 2.69 -5.81 -15.88
CA ILE A 82 1.45 -5.10 -15.61
C ILE A 82 1.74 -3.70 -15.08
N MET A 83 0.91 -2.75 -15.45
CA MET A 83 0.89 -1.44 -14.83
C MET A 83 0.05 -1.51 -13.56
N VAL A 84 0.61 -1.02 -12.46
CA VAL A 84 -0.05 -0.98 -11.16
C VAL A 84 -0.13 0.46 -10.70
N ALA A 85 -1.34 0.92 -10.38
CA ALA A 85 -1.56 2.20 -9.73
C ALA A 85 -2.20 1.99 -8.35
N VAL A 86 -1.56 2.55 -7.32
CA VAL A 86 -2.08 2.59 -5.95
C VAL A 86 -2.39 4.04 -5.60
N VAL A 87 -3.69 4.35 -5.49
CA VAL A 87 -4.18 5.72 -5.30
C VAL A 87 -4.68 5.89 -3.88
N HIS A 88 -3.93 6.66 -3.09
CA HIS A 88 -4.28 7.04 -1.73
C HIS A 88 -5.11 8.31 -1.76
N THR A 89 -6.33 8.26 -1.22
CA THR A 89 -7.24 9.41 -1.11
C THR A 89 -7.50 9.74 0.35
N ARG A 90 -7.19 10.96 0.78
CA ARG A 90 -7.48 11.39 2.15
C ARG A 90 -8.91 11.89 2.26
N GLY A 91 -9.68 11.30 3.16
CA GLY A 91 -11.01 11.80 3.52
C GLY A 91 -10.94 13.18 4.17
N ARG A 92 -11.94 14.03 3.89
CA ARG A 92 -12.19 15.29 4.58
C ARG A 92 -13.54 15.26 5.29
N PHE A 93 -13.62 15.92 6.45
CA PHE A 93 -14.82 16.00 7.27
C PHE A 93 -15.39 14.61 7.61
N LEU A 94 -16.60 14.29 7.15
CA LEU A 94 -17.29 13.03 7.42
C LEU A 94 -16.87 11.88 6.47
N SER A 95 -16.08 12.17 5.43
CA SER A 95 -15.65 11.15 4.47
C SER A 95 -14.46 10.33 4.99
N LYS A 96 -14.48 9.02 4.72
CA LYS A 96 -13.39 8.11 5.06
C LYS A 96 -12.27 8.22 4.02
N SER A 97 -11.03 8.10 4.49
CA SER A 97 -9.88 7.90 3.63
C SER A 97 -9.91 6.52 2.97
N THR A 98 -9.38 6.43 1.75
CA THR A 98 -9.42 5.21 0.93
C THR A 98 -8.12 4.97 0.17
N VAL A 99 -7.91 3.72 -0.22
CA VAL A 99 -6.90 3.33 -1.20
C VAL A 99 -7.60 2.60 -2.33
N SER A 100 -7.31 2.99 -3.56
CA SER A 100 -7.83 2.35 -4.77
C SER A 100 -6.69 1.68 -5.53
N LEU A 101 -6.94 0.46 -6.01
CA LEU A 101 -6.01 -0.32 -6.81
C LEU A 101 -6.48 -0.34 -8.27
N TYR A 102 -5.55 -0.07 -9.18
CA TYR A 102 -5.74 -0.26 -10.61
C TYR A 102 -4.67 -1.19 -11.16
N ILE A 103 -5.07 -2.08 -12.06
CA ILE A 103 -4.17 -2.95 -12.84
C ILE A 103 -4.46 -2.68 -14.32
N ASP A 104 -3.43 -2.34 -15.08
CA ASP A 104 -3.52 -1.97 -16.50
C ASP A 104 -4.58 -0.90 -16.81
N GLY A 105 -4.74 0.04 -15.86
CA GLY A 105 -5.69 1.15 -15.95
C GLY A 105 -7.12 0.78 -15.56
N ILE A 106 -7.40 -0.49 -15.28
CA ILE A 106 -8.71 -0.97 -14.83
C ILE A 106 -8.80 -0.82 -13.32
N HIS A 107 -9.89 -0.20 -12.83
CA HIS A 107 -10.17 -0.09 -11.40
C HIS A 107 -10.60 -1.45 -10.83
N GLU A 108 -9.75 -2.05 -10.00
CA GLU A 108 -9.98 -3.39 -9.44
C GLU A 108 -10.76 -3.32 -8.12
N GLU A 109 -10.29 -2.50 -7.18
CA GLU A 109 -10.88 -2.45 -5.84
C GLU A 109 -10.57 -1.12 -5.15
N LYS A 110 -11.51 -0.68 -4.29
CA LYS A 110 -11.36 0.47 -3.41
C LYS A 110 -11.70 0.08 -1.99
N VAL A 111 -10.77 0.33 -1.07
CA VAL A 111 -10.90 -0.03 0.35
C VAL A 111 -10.73 1.18 1.25
N ASN A 112 -11.34 1.15 2.43
CA ASN A 112 -11.10 2.15 3.45
C ASN A 112 -9.74 1.88 4.11
N LEU A 113 -8.96 2.94 4.33
CA LEU A 113 -7.71 2.89 5.08
C LEU A 113 -7.52 4.21 5.82
N LYS A 114 -7.33 4.15 7.13
CA LYS A 114 -7.01 5.30 7.96
C LYS A 114 -5.68 5.89 7.53
N TYR A 115 -5.63 7.21 7.46
CA TYR A 115 -4.39 7.91 7.20
C TYR A 115 -3.55 7.99 8.47
N PRO A 116 -2.25 7.70 8.40
CA PRO A 116 -1.39 7.79 9.56
C PRO A 116 -1.27 9.26 9.97
N SER A 117 -1.47 9.53 11.26
CA SER A 117 -1.16 10.82 11.85
C SER A 117 0.35 10.92 11.98
N VAL A 118 1.00 11.67 11.08
CA VAL A 118 2.44 11.94 11.19
C VAL A 118 2.59 13.16 12.11
N PRO A 119 3.25 13.02 13.28
CA PRO A 119 3.48 14.14 14.18
C PRO A 119 4.27 15.24 13.48
N ASP A 120 4.01 16.44 13.94
CA ASP A 120 4.66 17.64 13.48
C ASP A 120 6.17 17.70 13.81
#